data_AF-A0A929T504-F1
#
_entry.id   AF-A0A929T504-F1
#
_cell.length_a   1.000
_cell.length_b   1.000
_cell.length_c   1.000
_cell.angle_alpha   90.00
_cell.angle_beta   90.00
_cell.angle_gamma   90.00
#
_symmetry.space_group_name_H-M   'P 1'
#
loop_
_entity.id
_entity.type
_entity.pdbx_description
1 polymer ?
#
loop_
_entity_poly.entity_id
_entity_poly.type
_entity_poly.pdbx_seq_one_letter_code
_entity_poly.pdbx_strand_id
1 'polypeptide(L)' 'LRMVLSAFALMMILLVSFIAVGIEQKAGFYECECCHHRYVPSYSKVILSMHRGRARYMKCPVCGKRSWQKKILGEE' A
#
# COMPACT_ATOMS: atom_id res chain seq x y z
N LEU A 1 -11.01 25.74 22.63
CA LEU A 1 -11.52 24.35 22.77
C LEU A 1 -11.92 23.72 21.44
N ARG A 2 -12.86 24.28 20.67
CA ARG A 2 -13.34 23.69 19.40
C ARG A 2 -12.22 23.39 18.39
N MET A 3 -11.37 24.38 18.07
CA MET A 3 -10.20 24.19 17.18
C MET A 3 -9.23 23.11 17.67
N VAL A 4 -9.00 23.04 18.99
CA VAL A 4 -8.09 22.06 19.60
C VAL A 4 -8.66 20.64 19.47
N LEU A 5 -9.96 20.47 19.74
CA LEU A 5 -10.64 19.18 19.58
C LEU A 5 -10.68 18.75 18.11
N SER A 6 -10.92 19.69 17.18
CA SER A 6 -10.89 19.42 15.74
C SER A 6 -9.49 19.00 15.26
N ALA A 7 -8.43 19.68 15.72
CA ALA A 7 -7.06 19.32 15.39
C ALA A 7 -6.67 17.94 15.95
N PHE A 8 -7.06 17.65 17.20
CA PHE A 8 -6.81 16.37 17.83
C PHE A 8 -7.51 15.21 17.10
N ALA A 9 -8.77 15.40 16.71
CA ALA A 9 -9.51 14.41 15.94
C ALA A 9 -8.85 14.12 14.58
N LEU A 10 -8.45 15.17 13.84
CA LEU A 10 -7.72 15.03 12.58
C LEU A 10 -6.41 14.27 12.76
N MET A 11 -5.64 14.57 13.82
CA MET A 11 -4.40 13.88 14.14
C MET A 11 -4.63 12.38 14.38
N MET A 12 -5.66 12.02 15.15
CA MET A 12 -6.03 10.62 15.40
C MET A 12 -6.44 9.89 14.11
N ILE A 13 -7.26 10.53 13.26
CA ILE A 13 -7.68 9.95 11.97
C ILE A 13 -6.47 9.66 11.10
N LEU A 14 -5.53 10.60 11.00
CA LEU A 14 -4.30 10.42 10.22
C LEU A 14 -3.45 9.26 10.78
N LEU A 15 -3.22 9.24 12.10
CA LEU A 15 -2.44 8.18 12.76
C LEU A 15 -3.01 6.79 12.48
N VAL A 16 -4.32 6.60 12.72
CA VAL A 16 -4.98 5.31 12.50
C VAL A 16 -4.93 4.92 11.02
N SER A 17 -5.13 5.88 10.11
CA SER A 17 -5.05 5.63 8.66
C SER A 17 -3.67 5.11 8.24
N PHE A 18 -2.58 5.72 8.74
CA PHE A 18 -1.23 5.25 8.44
C PHE A 18 -0.96 3.85 9.03
N ILE A 19 -1.41 3.57 10.25
CA ILE A 19 -1.29 2.22 10.84
C ILE A 19 -2.04 1.19 10.00
N ALA A 20 -3.27 1.50 9.59
CA ALA A 20 -4.11 0.60 8.80
C ALA A 20 -3.47 0.28 7.44
N VAL A 21 -2.91 1.27 6.75
CA VAL A 21 -2.17 1.04 5.50
C VAL A 21 -0.92 0.18 5.75
N GLY A 22 -0.29 0.29 6.92
CA GLY A 22 0.91 -0.48 7.26
C GLY A 22 0.60 -1.95 7.43
N ILE A 23 -0.54 -2.24 8.08
CA ILE A 23 -1.07 -3.59 8.19
C ILE A 23 -1.47 -4.11 6.80
N GLU A 24 -2.17 -3.29 6.00
CA GLU A 24 -2.58 -3.63 4.64
C GLU A 24 -1.37 -3.99 3.77
N GLN A 25 -0.31 -3.20 3.79
CA GLN A 25 0.91 -3.42 3.01
C GLN A 25 1.62 -4.73 3.38
N LYS A 26 1.57 -5.14 4.65
CA LYS A 26 2.18 -6.38 5.14
C LYS A 26 1.29 -7.61 4.91
N ALA A 27 -0.02 -7.42 4.78
CA ALA A 27 -0.99 -8.49 4.57
C ALA A 27 -0.96 -9.01 3.11
N GLY A 28 0.03 -9.84 2.80
CA GLY A 28 0.16 -10.53 1.51
C GLY A 28 1.25 -9.95 0.60
N PHE A 29 1.20 -10.34 -0.68
CA PHE A 29 2.24 -10.03 -1.67
C PHE A 29 1.66 -9.36 -2.91
N TYR A 30 2.50 -8.61 -3.61
CA TYR A 30 2.19 -8.09 -4.94
C TYR A 30 2.88 -8.92 -6.00
N GLU A 31 2.12 -9.43 -6.96
CA GLU A 31 2.65 -10.16 -8.10
C GLU A 31 2.86 -9.22 -9.29
N CYS A 32 4.03 -9.33 -9.95
CA CYS A 32 4.32 -8.57 -11.16
C CYS A 32 3.71 -9.22 -12.41
N GLU A 33 2.91 -8.50 -13.19
CA GLU A 33 2.33 -9.03 -14.45
C GLU A 33 3.38 -9.34 -15.53
N CYS A 34 4.59 -8.75 -15.46
CA CYS A 34 5.62 -8.97 -16.48
C CYS A 34 6.53 -10.17 -16.22
N CYS A 35 6.75 -10.53 -14.95
CA CYS A 35 7.71 -11.58 -14.58
C CYS A 35 7.21 -12.53 -13.49
N HIS A 36 5.97 -12.34 -13.02
CA HIS A 36 5.30 -13.13 -11.99
C HIS A 36 6.02 -13.23 -10.63
N HIS A 37 7.08 -12.43 -10.42
CA HIS A 37 7.74 -12.36 -9.13
C HIS A 37 6.84 -11.70 -8.08
N ARG A 38 6.76 -12.33 -6.90
CA ARG A 38 5.98 -11.88 -5.75
C ARG A 38 6.88 -11.20 -4.74
N TYR A 39 6.48 -10.02 -4.29
CA TYR A 39 7.25 -9.27 -3.30
C TYR A 39 6.37 -8.36 -2.46
N VAL A 40 6.89 -7.95 -1.31
CA VAL A 40 6.28 -6.96 -0.44
C VAL A 40 6.89 -5.59 -0.79
N PRO A 41 6.11 -4.64 -1.36
CA PRO A 41 6.62 -3.30 -1.66
C PRO A 41 6.82 -2.49 -0.39
N SER A 42 7.74 -1.51 -0.46
CA SER A 42 7.88 -0.50 0.58
C SER A 42 6.60 0.31 0.76
N TYR A 43 6.27 0.65 2.00
CA TYR A 43 5.12 1.46 2.39
C TYR A 43 4.84 2.67 1.48
N SER A 44 5.84 3.52 1.25
CA SER A 44 5.68 4.74 0.43
C SER A 44 5.31 4.42 -1.02
N LYS A 45 5.79 3.30 -1.58
CA LYS A 45 5.39 2.88 -2.93
C LYS A 45 3.93 2.48 -2.98
N VAL A 46 3.40 1.86 -1.92
CA VAL A 46 1.98 1.49 -1.86
C VAL A 46 1.09 2.73 -1.84
N ILE A 47 1.40 3.70 -0.97
CA ILE A 47 0.62 4.93 -0.82
C ILE A 47 0.69 5.83 -2.06
N LEU A 48 1.87 5.97 -2.66
CA LEU A 48 2.09 6.90 -3.78
C LEU A 48 1.81 6.26 -5.15
N SER A 49 1.46 4.98 -5.20
CA SER A 49 1.14 4.29 -6.46
C SER A 49 -0.27 4.59 -6.93
N MET A 50 -0.50 4.48 -8.24
CA MET A 50 -1.86 4.56 -8.77
C MET A 50 -2.66 3.32 -8.35
N HIS A 51 -3.88 3.55 -7.86
CA HIS A 51 -4.76 2.50 -7.34
C HIS A 51 -5.78 2.04 -8.38
N ARG A 52 -5.95 0.73 -8.53
CA ARG A 52 -7.05 0.12 -9.29
C ARG A 52 -7.57 -1.09 -8.55
N GLY A 53 -8.57 -0.90 -7.70
CA GLY A 53 -9.05 -1.94 -6.78
C GLY A 53 -7.93 -2.47 -5.88
N ARG A 54 -7.69 -3.79 -5.92
CA ARG A 54 -6.57 -4.45 -5.21
C ARG A 54 -5.24 -4.38 -5.97
N ALA A 55 -5.20 -3.81 -7.16
CA ALA A 55 -3.97 -3.61 -7.91
C ALA A 55 -3.34 -2.24 -7.60
N ARG A 56 -2.02 -2.19 -7.73
CA ARG A 56 -1.19 -0.97 -7.64
C ARG A 56 -0.30 -0.89 -8.87
N TYR A 57 -0.11 0.30 -9.42
CA TYR A 57 0.83 0.51 -10.53
C TYR A 57 2.22 0.84 -9.98
N MET A 58 3.17 -0.08 -10.14
CA MET A 58 4.46 -0.03 -9.44
C MET A 58 5.59 -0.63 -10.28
N LYS A 59 6.82 -0.21 -9.99
CA LYS A 59 8.03 -0.73 -10.63
C LYS A 59 8.47 -2.01 -9.92
N CYS A 60 8.55 -3.11 -10.66
CA CYS A 60 9.07 -4.37 -10.15
C CYS A 60 10.56 -4.23 -9.75
N PRO A 61 10.97 -4.68 -8.56
CA PRO A 61 12.36 -4.65 -8.13
C PRO A 61 13.24 -5.65 -8.88
N VAL A 62 12.65 -6.70 -9.46
CA VAL A 62 13.38 -7.76 -10.17
C VAL A 62 13.54 -7.43 -11.65
N CYS A 63 12.43 -7.25 -12.39
CA CYS A 63 12.51 -7.01 -13.83
C CYS A 63 12.59 -5.52 -14.23
N GLY A 64 12.42 -4.60 -13.28
CA GLY A 64 12.50 -3.16 -13.52
C GLY A 64 11.35 -2.54 -14.31
N LYS A 65 10.41 -3.33 -14.85
CA LYS A 65 9.24 -2.85 -15.60
C LYS A 65 8.16 -2.33 -14.64
N ARG A 66 7.38 -1.34 -15.10
CA ARG A 66 6.17 -0.89 -14.41
C ARG A 66 4.97 -1.60 -15.00
N SER A 67 4.17 -2.24 -14.15
CA SER A 67 2.92 -2.89 -14.53
C SER A 67 1.88 -2.67 -13.44
N TRP A 68 0.63 -3.01 -13.76
CA TRP A 68 -0.32 -3.25 -12.69
C TRP A 68 0.12 -4.50 -11.94
N GLN A 69 0.09 -4.43 -10.61
CA GLN A 69 0.48 -5.53 -9.76
C GLN A 69 -0.69 -5.85 -8.86
N LYS A 70 -1.26 -7.04 -9.00
CA LYS A 70 -2.38 -7.49 -8.19
C LYS A 70 -1.86 -7.92 -6.83
N LYS A 71 -2.54 -7.45 -5.79
CA LYS A 71 -2.34 -7.96 -4.44
C LYS A 71 -2.94 -9.35 -4.33
N ILE A 72 -2.09 -10.32 -4.04
CA ILE A 72 -2.47 -11.68 -3.71
C ILE A 72 -2.50 -11.76 -2.18
N LEU A 73 -3.71 -11.95 -1.65
CA LEU A 73 -3.90 -12.30 -0.25
C LEU A 73 -3.60 -13.80 -0.17
N GLY A 74 -2.61 -14.18 0.62
CA GLY A 74 -2.24 -15.58 0.82
C GLY A 74 -1.86 -15.76 2.27
N GLU A 75 -2.41 -16.82 2.86
CA GLU A 75 -1.85 -17.51 4.01
C GLU A 75 -0.42 -17.98 3.66
N GLU A 76 0.39 -18.16 4.70
CA GLU A 76 1.80 -18.57 4.64
C GLU A 76 2.14 -19.61 3.56
#